data_AF-A0A972LX93-F1
#
_entry.id   AF-A0A972LX93-F1
#
_cell.length_a   1.000
_cell.length_b   1.000
_cell.length_c   1.000
_cell.angle_alpha   90.00
_cell.angle_beta   90.00
_cell.angle_gamma   90.00
#
_symmetry.space_group_name_H-M   'P 1'
#
loop_
_entity.id
_entity.type
_entity.pdbx_description
1 polymer ?
#
loop_
_entity_poly.entity_id
_entity_poly.type
_entity_poly.pdbx_seq_one_letter_code
_entity_poly.pdbx_strand_id
1 'polypeptide(L)'
;MPHARCYLPVFLLLVCMLGQLSSARAVERLLVDVDGRTKKLSGKVVIEYADGSMLLETDEGALWPIMADTILDRVSDSEPMVPLDQEQLGQRLLQEMGPGFQLHESKHYVVVFNTTSTYAIWCSTLLEKLQRGFLYFWKKKGAKIHEPKVPLAVLIFKNKTTYLKHAEAELGASAGNAIGYYSFQTNRIVMYDLTGSQAFRREYSRRGSKKDITALLQTREAEPLVATIIHEATHQIAFNSGLQKRYADNPVWLSEGMAVYFETPNLSSRRLWSGTDKVNYSRWDRFRKNVRNDKAANLKTLIADDSRLRHPRTAVDGYAEAWAWNYFLIKWHPKEYTKYLETLAAKPLLTKDKPATRLADFQQHFGKDLKKLEDEFYRRMSKLR
;
A
#
# COMPACT_ATOMS: atom_id res chain seq x y z
N MET A 1 -40.36 68.93 -5.79
CA MET A 1 -40.45 67.47 -5.96
C MET A 1 -39.08 66.88 -5.64
N PRO A 2 -38.89 66.28 -4.46
CA PRO A 2 -37.59 65.81 -4.02
C PRO A 2 -37.32 64.39 -4.52
N HIS A 3 -36.13 64.20 -5.09
CA HIS A 3 -35.60 62.90 -5.51
C HIS A 3 -35.34 62.01 -4.30
N ALA A 4 -36.04 60.88 -4.24
CA ALA A 4 -35.77 59.80 -3.31
C ALA A 4 -34.40 59.16 -3.61
N ARG A 5 -33.45 59.28 -2.67
CA ARG A 5 -32.24 58.45 -2.64
C ARG A 5 -32.43 57.38 -1.57
N CYS A 6 -32.65 56.17 -2.03
CA CYS A 6 -32.78 54.97 -1.23
C CYS A 6 -31.38 54.56 -0.71
N TYR A 7 -31.24 54.46 0.61
CA TYR A 7 -30.05 53.94 1.27
C TYR A 7 -30.09 52.41 1.23
N LEU A 8 -29.14 51.78 0.53
CA LEU A 8 -28.92 50.34 0.60
C LEU A 8 -27.90 50.06 1.73
N PRO A 9 -28.23 49.25 2.75
CA PRO A 9 -27.28 48.93 3.79
C PRO A 9 -26.28 47.88 3.27
N VAL A 10 -24.99 48.20 3.38
CA VAL A 10 -23.88 47.28 3.14
C VAL A 10 -23.91 46.20 4.22
N PHE A 11 -24.41 45.02 3.88
CA PHE A 11 -24.28 43.83 4.73
C PHE A 11 -22.82 43.35 4.63
N LEU A 12 -22.02 43.72 5.62
CA LEU A 12 -20.68 43.16 5.83
C LEU A 12 -20.86 41.70 6.28
N LEU A 13 -20.73 40.76 5.33
CA LEU A 13 -20.74 39.34 5.61
C LEU A 13 -19.39 38.99 6.27
N LEU A 14 -19.37 39.08 7.60
CA LEU A 14 -18.27 38.62 8.43
C LEU A 14 -18.22 37.08 8.31
N VAL A 15 -17.43 36.58 7.36
CA VAL A 15 -17.10 35.15 7.30
C VAL A 15 -16.19 34.86 8.49
N CYS A 16 -16.80 34.42 9.59
CA CYS A 16 -16.08 33.78 10.68
C CYS A 16 -15.47 32.47 10.17
N MET A 17 -14.26 32.56 9.60
CA MET A 17 -13.37 31.40 9.57
C MET A 17 -12.96 31.09 11.00
N LEU A 18 -13.80 30.31 11.70
CA LEU A 18 -13.35 29.56 12.87
C LEU A 18 -12.37 28.51 12.34
N GLY A 19 -11.09 28.89 12.32
CA GLY A 19 -10.01 27.95 12.10
C GLY A 19 -10.11 26.84 13.13
N GLN A 20 -10.27 25.60 12.66
CA GLN A 20 -10.02 24.41 13.46
C GLN A 20 -8.53 24.37 13.80
N LEU A 21 -8.16 25.03 14.90
CA LEU A 21 -6.91 24.76 15.60
C LEU A 21 -7.09 23.44 16.33
N SER A 22 -7.03 22.31 15.61
CA SER A 22 -6.87 21.02 16.25
C SER A 22 -5.55 21.05 17.01
N SER A 23 -5.61 20.86 18.33
CA SER A 23 -4.45 20.64 19.19
C SER A 23 -3.79 19.32 18.79
N ALA A 24 -3.03 19.33 17.69
CA ALA A 24 -2.45 18.17 17.05
C ALA A 24 -1.24 17.56 17.80
N ARG A 25 -1.16 17.81 19.11
CA ARG A 25 -0.08 17.35 20.01
C ARG A 25 -0.55 16.45 21.14
N ALA A 26 -1.85 16.30 21.37
CA ALA A 26 -2.38 15.46 22.44
C ALA A 26 -2.38 13.98 22.02
N VAL A 27 -1.94 13.07 22.90
CA VAL A 27 -2.25 11.65 22.77
C VAL A 27 -3.62 11.41 23.40
N GLU A 28 -4.51 10.81 22.62
CA GLU A 28 -5.76 10.26 23.12
C GLU A 28 -5.53 8.84 23.63
N ARG A 29 -6.10 8.54 24.79
CA ARG A 29 -6.20 7.18 25.33
C ARG A 29 -7.67 6.80 25.34
N LEU A 30 -8.00 5.79 24.56
CA LEU A 30 -9.37 5.37 24.32
C LEU A 30 -9.59 3.95 24.85
N LEU A 31 -10.73 3.73 25.48
CA LEU A 31 -11.34 2.41 25.59
C LEU A 31 -12.41 2.33 24.51
N VAL A 32 -12.25 1.40 23.57
CA VAL A 32 -13.19 1.22 22.46
C VAL A 32 -13.74 -0.21 22.45
N ASP A 33 -15.00 -0.36 22.05
CA ASP A 33 -15.56 -1.65 21.68
C ASP A 33 -15.19 -1.99 20.23
N VAL A 34 -14.49 -3.10 20.03
CA VAL A 34 -14.15 -3.64 18.72
C VAL A 34 -14.66 -5.07 18.67
N ASP A 35 -15.71 -5.30 17.89
CA ASP A 35 -16.37 -6.60 17.71
C ASP A 35 -16.78 -7.27 19.05
N GLY A 36 -17.34 -6.48 19.99
CA GLY A 36 -17.79 -6.94 21.29
C GLY A 36 -16.66 -7.17 22.30
N ARG A 37 -15.46 -6.63 22.02
CA ARG A 37 -14.30 -6.71 22.91
C ARG A 37 -13.76 -5.32 23.20
N THR A 38 -13.59 -5.02 24.49
CA THR A 38 -12.93 -3.79 24.91
C THR A 38 -11.45 -3.82 24.54
N LYS A 39 -11.02 -2.82 23.78
CA LYS A 39 -9.63 -2.61 23.40
C LYS A 39 -9.15 -1.25 23.89
N LYS A 40 -7.94 -1.21 24.46
CA LYS A 40 -7.26 0.03 24.79
C LYS A 40 -6.47 0.50 23.58
N LEU A 41 -6.69 1.72 23.14
CA LEU A 41 -5.92 2.37 22.08
C LEU A 41 -5.28 3.64 22.61
N SER A 42 -4.09 3.95 22.11
CA SER A 42 -3.43 5.22 22.42
C SER A 42 -2.79 5.75 21.16
N GLY A 43 -3.02 7.02 20.86
CA GLY A 43 -2.53 7.59 19.62
C GLY A 43 -2.90 9.05 19.42
N LYS A 44 -2.46 9.59 18.29
CA LYS A 44 -2.79 10.94 17.84
C LYS A 44 -4.04 10.91 16.98
N VAL A 45 -4.97 11.84 17.20
CA VAL A 45 -6.10 12.06 16.30
C VAL A 45 -5.61 12.71 15.00
N VAL A 46 -5.81 12.00 13.90
CA VAL A 46 -5.47 12.48 12.54
C VAL A 46 -6.64 13.24 11.93
N ILE A 47 -7.86 12.74 12.14
CA ILE A 47 -9.12 13.36 11.73
C ILE A 47 -10.14 13.12 12.84
N GLU A 48 -10.94 14.14 13.14
CA GLU A 48 -12.13 14.04 13.99
C GLU A 48 -13.33 14.64 13.25
N TYR A 49 -14.43 13.90 13.21
CA TYR A 49 -15.68 14.31 12.60
C TYR A 49 -16.61 14.94 13.64
N ALA A 50 -17.63 15.68 13.18
CA ALA A 50 -18.55 16.40 14.05
C ALA A 50 -19.41 15.49 14.94
N ASP A 51 -19.60 14.23 14.56
CA ASP A 51 -20.29 13.21 15.35
C ASP A 51 -19.41 12.57 16.44
N GLY A 52 -18.12 12.92 16.50
CA GLY A 52 -17.13 12.35 17.42
C GLY A 52 -16.38 11.13 16.86
N SER A 53 -16.73 10.66 15.65
CA SER A 53 -15.98 9.60 14.98
C SER A 53 -14.61 10.13 14.60
N MET A 54 -13.58 9.28 14.61
CA MET A 54 -12.19 9.72 14.40
C MET A 54 -11.32 8.70 13.69
N LEU A 55 -10.20 9.18 13.15
CA LEU A 55 -9.08 8.36 12.71
C LEU A 55 -7.92 8.58 13.67
N LEU A 56 -7.57 7.54 14.42
CA LEU A 56 -6.47 7.55 15.39
C LEU A 56 -5.22 6.89 14.79
N GLU A 57 -4.07 7.58 14.82
CA GLU A 57 -2.77 7.01 14.49
C GLU A 57 -2.03 6.61 15.77
N THR A 58 -1.65 5.34 15.91
CA THR A 58 -0.91 4.84 17.08
C THR A 58 0.59 5.10 16.96
N ASP A 59 1.33 4.89 18.06
CA ASP A 59 2.79 5.00 18.12
C ASP A 59 3.54 4.02 17.19
N GLU A 60 2.92 2.89 16.87
CA GLU A 60 3.39 1.90 15.88
C GLU A 60 2.97 2.23 14.43
N GLY A 61 2.23 3.32 14.22
CA GLY A 61 1.76 3.75 12.90
C GLY A 61 0.50 3.02 12.41
N ALA A 62 -0.26 2.36 13.28
CA ALA A 62 -1.56 1.81 12.90
C ALA A 62 -2.61 2.94 12.80
N LEU A 63 -3.48 2.89 11.79
CA LEU A 63 -4.55 3.86 11.58
C LEU A 63 -5.90 3.23 11.90
N TRP A 64 -6.50 3.63 13.02
CA TRP A 64 -7.74 3.11 13.54
C TRP A 64 -8.92 4.04 13.21
N PRO A 65 -9.82 3.67 12.29
CA PRO A 65 -11.11 4.32 12.20
C PRO A 65 -11.96 3.90 13.41
N ILE A 66 -12.41 4.87 14.19
CA ILE A 66 -13.18 4.69 15.41
C ILE A 66 -14.50 5.43 15.25
N MET A 67 -15.61 4.71 15.42
CA MET A 67 -16.94 5.31 15.40
C MET A 67 -17.25 5.86 16.78
N ALA A 68 -17.94 7.00 16.84
CA ALA A 68 -18.22 7.68 18.10
C ALA A 68 -18.95 6.79 19.12
N ASP A 69 -19.88 5.96 18.64
CA ASP A 69 -20.70 5.07 19.44
C ASP A 69 -19.94 3.86 20.01
N THR A 70 -18.73 3.56 19.53
CA THR A 70 -17.89 2.51 20.08
C THR A 70 -16.93 3.00 21.17
N ILE A 71 -16.86 4.31 21.41
CA ILE A 71 -15.96 4.89 22.42
C ILE A 71 -16.62 4.76 23.80
N LEU A 72 -16.01 3.94 24.66
CA LEU A 72 -16.46 3.69 26.03
C LEU A 72 -15.85 4.69 27.02
N ASP A 73 -14.61 5.11 26.78
CA ASP A 73 -13.88 6.10 27.57
C ASP A 73 -12.84 6.82 26.70
N ARG A 74 -12.60 8.10 26.98
CA ARG A 74 -11.62 8.94 26.27
C ARG A 74 -10.93 9.87 27.24
N VAL A 75 -9.60 9.78 27.27
CA VAL A 75 -8.74 10.66 28.05
C VAL A 75 -7.68 11.26 27.14
N SER A 76 -7.62 12.58 27.08
CA SER A 76 -6.58 13.31 26.34
C SER A 76 -5.45 13.72 27.27
N ASP A 77 -4.20 13.54 26.84
CA ASP A 77 -3.03 14.13 27.48
C ASP A 77 -2.44 15.26 26.60
N SER A 78 -1.52 16.05 27.14
CA SER A 78 -0.85 17.13 26.39
C SER A 78 0.50 16.71 25.79
N GLU A 79 0.86 15.43 25.90
CA GLU A 79 2.19 14.94 25.52
C GLU A 79 2.22 14.55 24.04
N PRO A 80 3.27 14.94 23.30
CA PRO A 80 3.39 14.55 21.90
C PRO A 80 3.59 13.04 21.76
N MET A 81 2.87 12.43 20.82
CA MET A 81 3.11 11.04 20.45
C MET A 81 4.50 10.87 19.85
N VAL A 82 5.30 9.98 20.44
CA VAL A 82 6.59 9.57 19.90
C VAL A 82 6.42 8.20 19.24
N PRO A 83 6.72 8.05 17.94
CA PRO A 83 6.68 6.75 17.28
C PRO A 83 7.65 5.76 17.92
N LEU A 84 7.30 4.48 17.93
CA LEU A 84 8.15 3.43 18.46
C LEU A 84 9.44 3.29 17.64
N ASP A 85 10.57 3.13 18.33
CA ASP A 85 11.80 2.68 17.70
C ASP A 85 11.78 1.18 17.38
N GLN A 86 12.87 0.64 16.82
CA GLN A 86 12.94 -0.76 16.40
C GLN A 86 12.77 -1.74 17.56
N GLU A 87 13.44 -1.46 18.68
CA GLU A 87 13.42 -2.32 19.86
C GLU A 87 12.02 -2.33 20.48
N GLN A 88 11.44 -1.15 20.68
CA GLN A 88 10.11 -0.99 21.26
C GLN A 88 9.02 -1.64 20.39
N LEU A 89 9.08 -1.42 19.07
CA LEU A 89 8.16 -2.05 18.12
C LEU A 89 8.34 -3.57 18.12
N GLY A 90 9.59 -4.05 18.13
CA GLY A 90 9.92 -5.47 18.19
C GLY A 90 9.34 -6.15 19.44
N GLN A 91 9.51 -5.54 20.62
CA GLN A 91 8.96 -6.06 21.87
C GLN A 91 7.43 -6.07 21.87
N ARG A 92 6.79 -5.00 21.38
CA ARG A 92 5.33 -4.94 21.27
C ARG A 92 4.78 -6.05 20.37
N LEU A 93 5.39 -6.25 19.21
CA LEU A 93 4.99 -7.29 18.27
C LEU A 93 5.26 -8.70 18.84
N LEU A 94 6.36 -8.92 19.55
CA LEU A 94 6.61 -10.20 20.24
C LEU A 94 5.53 -10.50 21.29
N GLN A 95 5.13 -9.49 22.06
CA GLN A 95 4.07 -9.63 23.05
C GLN A 95 2.71 -9.92 22.39
N GLU A 96 2.40 -9.24 21.28
CA GLU A 96 1.18 -9.44 20.49
C GLU A 96 1.13 -10.85 19.89
N MET A 97 2.23 -11.31 19.30
CA MET A 97 2.31 -12.59 18.59
C MET A 97 2.45 -13.80 19.52
N GLY A 98 2.98 -13.58 20.73
CA GLY A 98 3.11 -14.59 21.76
C GLY A 98 4.26 -15.60 21.56
N PRO A 99 4.27 -16.68 22.37
CA PRO A 99 5.38 -17.63 22.41
C PRO A 99 5.70 -18.29 21.07
N GLY A 100 6.99 -18.48 20.80
CA GLY A 100 7.50 -19.15 19.59
C GLY A 100 7.81 -18.21 18.43
N PHE A 101 7.47 -16.92 18.56
CA PHE A 101 8.01 -15.88 17.68
C PHE A 101 9.38 -15.40 18.18
N GLN A 102 10.19 -14.96 17.22
CA GLN A 102 11.53 -14.42 17.37
C GLN A 102 11.60 -13.09 16.63
N LEU A 103 12.58 -12.26 17.00
CA LEU A 103 12.80 -10.95 16.44
C LEU A 103 14.09 -10.93 15.61
N HIS A 104 14.05 -10.28 14.45
CA HIS A 104 15.20 -9.90 13.66
C HIS A 104 15.03 -8.47 13.17
N GLU A 105 16.04 -7.63 13.40
CA GLU A 105 16.06 -6.25 12.95
C GLU A 105 17.07 -6.08 11.80
N SER A 106 16.70 -5.23 10.85
CA SER A 106 17.61 -4.69 9.82
C SER A 106 17.64 -3.16 9.92
N LYS A 107 18.24 -2.46 8.93
CA LYS A 107 18.34 -1.00 8.97
C LYS A 107 16.97 -0.31 9.08
N HIS A 108 15.96 -0.80 8.36
CA HIS A 108 14.63 -0.18 8.31
C HIS A 108 13.50 -1.11 8.77
N TYR A 109 13.75 -2.41 8.94
CA TYR A 109 12.69 -3.39 9.19
C TYR A 109 12.80 -4.03 10.58
N VAL A 110 11.64 -4.26 11.17
CA VAL A 110 11.43 -5.09 12.36
C VAL A 110 10.69 -6.33 11.90
N VAL A 111 11.37 -7.48 11.93
CA VAL A 111 10.83 -8.76 11.46
C VAL A 111 10.52 -9.65 12.65
N VAL A 112 9.24 -9.92 12.88
CA VAL A 112 8.78 -10.86 13.90
C VAL A 112 8.30 -12.14 13.24
N PHE A 113 8.92 -13.27 13.58
CA PHE A 113 8.75 -14.51 12.84
C PHE A 113 8.74 -15.75 13.73
N ASN A 114 7.99 -16.79 13.36
CA ASN A 114 8.04 -18.10 14.03
C ASN A 114 8.55 -19.22 13.10
N THR A 115 9.29 -18.83 12.05
CA THR A 115 10.02 -19.71 11.15
C THR A 115 11.53 -19.74 11.44
N THR A 116 12.35 -20.20 10.49
CA THR A 116 13.82 -20.16 10.61
C THR A 116 14.37 -18.73 10.50
N SER A 117 15.39 -18.42 11.31
CA SER A 117 16.09 -17.13 11.27
C SER A 117 16.73 -16.87 9.91
N THR A 118 17.23 -17.92 9.23
CA THR A 118 17.78 -17.80 7.87
C THR A 118 16.77 -17.23 6.88
N TYR A 119 15.51 -17.70 6.93
CA TYR A 119 14.45 -17.21 6.04
C TYR A 119 14.08 -15.76 6.37
N ALA A 120 13.96 -15.44 7.67
CA ALA A 120 13.68 -14.07 8.11
C ALA A 120 14.77 -13.07 7.66
N ILE A 121 16.04 -13.43 7.83
CA ILE A 121 17.20 -12.62 7.39
C ILE A 121 17.24 -12.50 5.86
N TRP A 122 16.93 -13.58 5.13
CA TRP A 122 16.84 -13.54 3.68
C TRP A 122 15.74 -12.57 3.22
N CYS A 123 14.57 -12.62 3.84
CA CYS A 123 13.44 -11.75 3.52
C CYS A 123 13.79 -10.29 3.81
N SER A 124 14.29 -9.95 5.01
CA SER A 124 14.71 -8.59 5.34
C SER A 124 15.76 -8.05 4.37
N THR A 125 16.73 -8.89 3.97
CA THR A 125 17.75 -8.52 2.97
C THR A 125 17.14 -8.19 1.60
N LEU A 126 16.09 -8.91 1.18
CA LEU A 126 15.36 -8.62 -0.06
C LEU A 126 14.63 -7.28 0.05
N LEU A 127 13.93 -7.05 1.16
CA LEU A 127 13.17 -5.82 1.42
C LEU A 127 14.08 -4.58 1.44
N GLU A 128 15.22 -4.65 2.12
CA GLU A 128 16.23 -3.58 2.16
C GLU A 128 16.78 -3.21 0.78
N LYS A 129 17.00 -4.22 -0.08
CA LYS A 129 17.45 -4.00 -1.46
C LYS A 129 16.35 -3.36 -2.29
N LEU A 130 15.12 -3.84 -2.17
CA LEU A 130 13.97 -3.30 -2.88
C LEU A 130 13.75 -1.84 -2.50
N GLN A 131 13.71 -1.51 -1.21
CA GLN A 131 13.52 -0.14 -0.72
C GLN A 131 14.56 0.82 -1.30
N ARG A 132 15.85 0.45 -1.25
CA ARG A 132 16.91 1.28 -1.83
C ARG A 132 16.71 1.49 -3.33
N GLY A 133 16.37 0.44 -4.06
CA GLY A 133 16.11 0.49 -5.50
C GLY A 133 14.88 1.33 -5.86
N PHE A 134 13.79 1.16 -5.12
CA PHE A 134 12.53 1.89 -5.25
C PHE A 134 12.74 3.39 -5.04
N LEU A 135 13.37 3.77 -3.92
CA LEU A 135 13.63 5.18 -3.60
C LEU A 135 14.58 5.82 -4.62
N TYR A 136 15.63 5.10 -5.04
CA TYR A 136 16.51 5.59 -6.08
C TYR A 136 15.78 5.80 -7.42
N PHE A 137 14.93 4.84 -7.81
CA PHE A 137 14.16 4.92 -9.04
C PHE A 137 13.25 6.14 -9.09
N TRP A 138 12.43 6.33 -8.06
CA TRP A 138 11.47 7.44 -8.02
C TRP A 138 12.15 8.80 -7.87
N LYS A 139 13.25 8.88 -7.11
CA LYS A 139 14.07 10.10 -7.03
C LYS A 139 14.64 10.47 -8.40
N LYS A 140 15.12 9.50 -9.18
CA LYS A 140 15.60 9.73 -10.55
C LYS A 140 14.50 10.20 -11.51
N LYS A 141 13.24 9.79 -11.27
CA LYS A 141 12.06 10.27 -12.01
C LYS A 141 11.52 11.62 -11.52
N GLY A 142 12.13 12.20 -10.50
CA GLY A 142 11.77 13.52 -9.96
C GLY A 142 10.63 13.51 -8.96
N ALA A 143 10.25 12.35 -8.42
CA ALA A 143 9.26 12.29 -7.34
C ALA A 143 9.83 12.86 -6.04
N LYS A 144 9.01 13.62 -5.29
CA LYS A 144 9.32 14.10 -3.95
C LYS A 144 9.08 12.99 -2.93
N ILE A 145 10.11 12.20 -2.68
CA ILE A 145 10.05 11.07 -1.74
C ILE A 145 11.16 11.15 -0.68
N HIS A 146 10.96 10.46 0.43
CA HIS A 146 11.91 10.35 1.53
C HIS A 146 12.10 8.89 1.97
N GLU A 147 13.17 8.61 2.74
CA GLU A 147 13.29 7.33 3.44
C GLU A 147 12.17 7.21 4.50
N PRO A 148 11.67 5.98 4.79
CA PRO A 148 10.78 5.74 5.91
C PRO A 148 11.34 6.34 7.21
N LYS A 149 10.50 7.09 7.92
CA LYS A 149 10.90 7.78 9.17
C LYS A 149 10.71 6.93 10.41
N VAL A 150 10.00 5.82 10.26
CA VAL A 150 9.66 4.86 11.32
C VAL A 150 10.08 3.46 10.87
N PRO A 151 10.35 2.54 11.81
CA PRO A 151 10.60 1.15 11.47
C PRO A 151 9.41 0.51 10.74
N LEU A 152 9.71 -0.33 9.75
CA LEU A 152 8.70 -1.06 8.97
C LEU A 152 8.54 -2.48 9.50
N ALA A 153 7.33 -2.82 9.93
CA ALA A 153 7.05 -4.11 10.54
C ALA A 153 6.71 -5.20 9.50
N VAL A 154 7.25 -6.40 9.72
CA VAL A 154 7.01 -7.59 8.91
C VAL A 154 6.74 -8.80 9.81
N LEU A 155 5.63 -9.49 9.59
CA LEU A 155 5.25 -10.72 10.29
C LEU A 155 5.44 -11.92 9.36
N ILE A 156 6.28 -12.88 9.78
CA ILE A 156 6.55 -14.10 8.99
C ILE A 156 6.12 -15.34 9.76
N PHE A 157 5.02 -15.93 9.31
CA PHE A 157 4.47 -17.17 9.85
C PHE A 157 5.20 -18.38 9.30
N LYS A 158 5.29 -19.44 10.09
CA LYS A 158 6.02 -20.65 9.73
C LYS A 158 5.38 -21.45 8.60
N ASN A 159 4.06 -21.33 8.42
CA ASN A 159 3.31 -22.03 7.39
C ASN A 159 1.98 -21.34 7.08
N LYS A 160 1.37 -21.75 5.97
CA LYS A 160 0.06 -21.26 5.50
C LYS A 160 -1.03 -21.40 6.56
N THR A 161 -1.08 -22.48 7.33
CA THR A 161 -2.13 -22.71 8.33
C THR A 161 -2.12 -21.65 9.43
N THR A 162 -0.97 -21.35 10.02
CA THR A 162 -0.87 -20.32 11.06
C THR A 162 -1.07 -18.92 10.51
N TYR A 163 -0.65 -18.67 9.27
CA TYR A 163 -0.92 -17.42 8.57
C TYR A 163 -2.41 -17.20 8.34
N LEU A 164 -3.14 -18.19 7.83
CA LEU A 164 -4.57 -18.06 7.55
C LEU A 164 -5.36 -17.76 8.83
N LYS A 165 -5.01 -18.40 9.96
CA LYS A 165 -5.64 -18.13 11.25
C LYS A 165 -5.49 -16.67 11.71
N HIS A 166 -4.36 -16.04 11.39
CA HIS A 166 -4.12 -14.63 11.71
C HIS A 166 -4.78 -13.71 10.67
N ALA A 167 -4.64 -14.04 9.39
CA ALA A 167 -5.14 -13.25 8.27
C ALA A 167 -6.67 -13.25 8.13
N GLU A 168 -7.36 -14.25 8.68
CA GLU A 168 -8.83 -14.37 8.61
C GLU A 168 -9.55 -13.16 9.20
N ALA A 169 -9.01 -12.58 10.28
CA ALA A 169 -9.60 -11.40 10.92
C ALA A 169 -9.62 -10.16 10.01
N GLU A 170 -8.61 -10.01 9.13
CA GLU A 170 -8.50 -8.84 8.24
C GLU A 170 -8.99 -9.12 6.81
N LEU A 171 -8.62 -10.27 6.24
CA LEU A 171 -8.89 -10.60 4.84
C LEU A 171 -10.14 -11.47 4.63
N GLY A 172 -10.71 -12.02 5.71
CA GLY A 172 -11.83 -12.97 5.66
C GLY A 172 -11.55 -14.13 4.69
N ALA A 173 -12.56 -14.46 3.87
CA ALA A 173 -12.48 -15.54 2.89
C ALA A 173 -11.37 -15.35 1.81
N SER A 174 -10.85 -14.13 1.62
CA SER A 174 -9.80 -13.85 0.64
C SER A 174 -8.40 -14.28 1.10
N ALA A 175 -8.21 -14.54 2.40
CA ALA A 175 -6.93 -14.95 2.98
C ALA A 175 -6.33 -16.21 2.30
N GLY A 176 -7.19 -17.14 1.86
CA GLY A 176 -6.80 -18.42 1.25
C GLY A 176 -5.97 -18.32 -0.03
N ASN A 177 -6.09 -17.20 -0.74
CA ASN A 177 -5.53 -16.98 -2.08
C ASN A 177 -4.22 -16.19 -2.07
N ALA A 178 -3.82 -15.61 -0.93
CA ALA A 178 -2.65 -14.76 -0.81
C ALA A 178 -1.53 -15.45 -0.01
N ILE A 179 -0.29 -15.31 -0.48
CA ILE A 179 0.92 -15.78 0.19
C ILE A 179 1.38 -14.81 1.29
N GLY A 180 1.01 -13.55 1.13
CA GLY A 180 1.11 -12.48 2.09
C GLY A 180 0.27 -11.30 1.65
N TYR A 181 0.16 -10.29 2.50
CA TYR A 181 -0.54 -9.04 2.23
C TYR A 181 0.12 -7.90 2.99
N TYR A 182 -0.04 -6.68 2.47
CA TYR A 182 0.19 -5.44 3.19
C TYR A 182 -1.11 -4.96 3.85
N SER A 183 -1.07 -4.77 5.17
CA SER A 183 -2.19 -4.26 5.95
C SER A 183 -2.20 -2.73 5.91
N PHE A 184 -3.23 -2.14 5.30
CA PHE A 184 -3.43 -0.68 5.30
C PHE A 184 -3.64 -0.15 6.71
N GLN A 185 -4.34 -0.90 7.57
CA GLN A 185 -4.61 -0.50 8.94
C GLN A 185 -3.33 -0.49 9.76
N THR A 186 -2.61 -1.61 9.81
CA THR A 186 -1.47 -1.77 10.74
C THR A 186 -0.14 -1.29 10.17
N ASN A 187 -0.06 -1.00 8.87
CA ASN A 187 1.20 -0.70 8.15
C ASN A 187 2.18 -1.87 8.08
N ARG A 188 1.71 -3.10 8.28
CA ARG A 188 2.55 -4.31 8.38
C ARG A 188 2.47 -5.13 7.10
N ILE A 189 3.57 -5.76 6.73
CA ILE A 189 3.53 -6.88 5.78
C ILE A 189 3.34 -8.16 6.59
N VAL A 190 2.38 -8.98 6.19
CA VAL A 190 2.11 -10.28 6.81
C VAL A 190 2.24 -11.37 5.77
N MET A 191 3.07 -12.38 6.03
CA MET A 191 3.33 -13.47 5.07
C MET A 191 3.64 -14.78 5.79
N TYR A 192 3.78 -15.88 5.05
CA TYR A 192 4.34 -17.12 5.60
C TYR A 192 5.56 -17.62 4.85
N ASP A 193 6.37 -18.41 5.55
CA ASP A 193 7.54 -19.09 5.03
C ASP A 193 7.13 -20.13 3.97
N LEU A 194 7.54 -19.81 2.75
CA LEU A 194 7.27 -20.58 1.56
C LEU A 194 7.96 -21.94 1.56
N THR A 195 9.15 -22.05 2.17
CA THR A 195 9.86 -23.33 2.32
C THR A 195 9.09 -24.31 3.20
N GLY A 196 8.16 -23.81 4.03
CA GLY A 196 7.28 -24.61 4.88
C GLY A 196 5.99 -25.09 4.20
N SER A 197 5.75 -24.75 2.93
CA SER A 197 4.54 -25.18 2.21
C SER A 197 4.60 -26.68 1.85
N GLN A 198 3.44 -27.34 1.78
CA GLN A 198 3.39 -28.79 1.53
C GLN A 198 4.03 -29.19 0.19
N ALA A 199 3.99 -28.30 -0.81
CA ALA A 199 4.62 -28.51 -2.11
C ALA A 199 6.14 -28.72 -1.98
N PHE A 200 6.82 -27.94 -1.13
CA PHE A 200 8.27 -28.01 -0.94
C PHE A 200 8.71 -29.00 0.16
N ARG A 201 7.79 -29.41 1.05
CA ARG A 201 8.08 -30.42 2.09
C ARG A 201 8.39 -31.80 1.55
N ARG A 202 7.88 -32.16 0.37
CA ARG A 202 8.13 -33.47 -0.24
C ARG A 202 9.55 -33.60 -0.79
N GLU A 203 10.19 -32.47 -1.12
CA GLU A 203 11.45 -32.44 -1.84
C GLU A 203 12.66 -32.07 -0.96
N TYR A 204 12.43 -31.31 0.13
CA TYR A 204 13.50 -30.87 1.04
C TYR A 204 13.25 -31.37 2.48
N SER A 205 14.09 -32.31 2.92
CA SER A 205 13.99 -32.99 4.23
C SER A 205 14.51 -32.15 5.42
N ARG A 206 15.08 -30.97 5.17
CA ARG A 206 15.47 -29.98 6.20
C ARG A 206 14.86 -28.63 5.87
N ARG A 207 14.44 -27.90 6.91
CA ARG A 207 13.64 -26.68 6.81
C ARG A 207 14.54 -25.44 6.85
N GLY A 208 14.35 -24.51 5.91
CA GLY A 208 14.83 -23.13 6.00
C GLY A 208 16.35 -22.95 6.15
N SER A 209 17.17 -23.91 5.73
CA SER A 209 18.61 -23.67 5.63
C SER A 209 18.91 -22.74 4.45
N LYS A 210 20.09 -22.13 4.45
CA LYS A 210 20.53 -21.27 3.33
C LYS A 210 20.57 -22.03 2.01
N LYS A 211 20.89 -23.33 2.06
CA LYS A 211 20.87 -24.22 0.89
C LYS A 211 19.45 -24.43 0.38
N ASP A 212 18.47 -24.65 1.26
CA ASP A 212 17.07 -24.86 0.89
C ASP A 212 16.45 -23.60 0.27
N ILE A 213 16.73 -22.42 0.84
CA ILE A 213 16.28 -21.15 0.27
C ILE A 213 16.92 -20.92 -1.11
N THR A 214 18.21 -21.19 -1.25
CA THR A 214 18.90 -21.05 -2.54
C THR A 214 18.32 -22.02 -3.57
N ALA A 215 18.08 -23.28 -3.19
CA ALA A 215 17.48 -24.29 -4.05
C ALA A 215 16.05 -23.90 -4.46
N LEU A 216 15.22 -23.44 -3.52
CA LEU A 216 13.88 -22.91 -3.79
C LEU A 216 13.94 -21.79 -4.82
N LEU A 217 14.83 -20.80 -4.65
CA LEU A 217 14.96 -19.65 -5.57
C LEU A 217 15.43 -20.04 -6.97
N GLN A 218 15.98 -21.24 -7.14
CA GLN A 218 16.34 -21.79 -8.45
C GLN A 218 15.17 -22.48 -9.15
N THR A 219 14.06 -22.75 -8.45
CA THR A 219 12.87 -23.35 -9.07
C THR A 219 11.99 -22.29 -9.72
N ARG A 220 11.20 -22.69 -10.72
CA ARG A 220 10.26 -21.78 -11.42
C ARG A 220 9.10 -21.36 -10.51
N GLU A 221 8.75 -22.21 -9.55
CA GLU A 221 7.68 -22.00 -8.59
C GLU A 221 7.99 -20.88 -7.59
N ALA A 222 9.28 -20.53 -7.38
CA ALA A 222 9.65 -19.45 -6.49
C ALA A 222 9.38 -18.05 -7.06
N GLU A 223 9.35 -17.89 -8.39
CA GLU A 223 9.14 -16.61 -9.06
C GLU A 223 7.85 -15.89 -8.62
N PRO A 224 6.65 -16.50 -8.71
CA PRO A 224 5.41 -15.84 -8.27
C PRO A 224 5.40 -15.55 -6.77
N LEU A 225 6.12 -16.32 -5.97
CA LEU A 225 6.16 -16.14 -4.52
C LEU A 225 7.03 -14.93 -4.14
N VAL A 226 8.23 -14.83 -4.73
CA VAL A 226 9.12 -13.68 -4.56
C VAL A 226 8.46 -12.42 -5.14
N ALA A 227 7.76 -12.53 -6.27
CA ALA A 227 6.98 -11.45 -6.83
C ALA A 227 5.95 -10.92 -5.82
N THR A 228 5.23 -11.81 -5.13
CA THR A 228 4.27 -11.42 -4.07
C THR A 228 4.95 -10.67 -2.92
N ILE A 229 6.11 -11.15 -2.43
CA ILE A 229 6.86 -10.45 -1.37
C ILE A 229 7.25 -9.03 -1.82
N ILE A 230 7.72 -8.89 -3.07
CA ILE A 230 8.08 -7.60 -3.66
C ILE A 230 6.84 -6.71 -3.85
N HIS A 231 5.71 -7.29 -4.25
CA HIS A 231 4.43 -6.59 -4.42
C HIS A 231 4.00 -5.93 -3.11
N GLU A 232 3.88 -6.70 -2.02
CA GLU A 232 3.45 -6.18 -0.71
C GLU A 232 4.44 -5.17 -0.14
N ALA A 233 5.74 -5.42 -0.35
CA ALA A 233 6.78 -4.48 0.05
C ALA A 233 6.72 -3.18 -0.73
N THR A 234 6.34 -3.22 -2.02
CA THR A 234 6.17 -2.02 -2.83
C THR A 234 5.07 -1.13 -2.25
N HIS A 235 3.94 -1.70 -1.82
CA HIS A 235 2.90 -0.95 -1.12
C HIS A 235 3.44 -0.32 0.17
N GLN A 236 4.08 -1.11 1.04
CA GLN A 236 4.62 -0.59 2.30
C GLN A 236 5.62 0.55 2.06
N ILE A 237 6.55 0.42 1.12
CA ILE A 237 7.52 1.47 0.81
C ILE A 237 6.82 2.71 0.23
N ALA A 238 5.88 2.54 -0.70
CA ALA A 238 5.15 3.66 -1.32
C ALA A 238 4.41 4.51 -0.28
N PHE A 239 3.74 3.87 0.67
CA PHE A 239 3.00 4.54 1.74
C PHE A 239 3.87 5.17 2.84
N ASN A 240 5.11 4.70 3.00
CA ASN A 240 6.03 5.22 4.02
C ASN A 240 7.11 6.17 3.47
N SER A 241 7.11 6.42 2.16
CA SER A 241 8.05 7.33 1.48
C SER A 241 7.42 8.63 0.97
N GLY A 242 6.11 8.79 1.16
CA GLY A 242 5.33 9.94 0.69
C GLY A 242 4.89 9.84 -0.77
N LEU A 243 5.19 8.74 -1.46
CA LEU A 243 4.74 8.53 -2.86
C LEU A 243 3.23 8.32 -2.94
N GLN A 244 2.67 7.59 -1.97
CA GLN A 244 1.24 7.40 -1.78
C GLN A 244 0.90 7.66 -0.31
N LYS A 245 -0.38 7.93 -0.04
CA LYS A 245 -0.88 8.16 1.33
C LYS A 245 -1.96 7.13 1.66
N ARG A 246 -1.78 6.37 2.74
CA ARG A 246 -2.80 5.39 3.20
C ARG A 246 -4.12 6.09 3.44
N TYR A 247 -5.23 5.43 3.15
CA TYR A 247 -6.60 5.97 3.28
C TYR A 247 -6.93 7.24 2.48
N ALA A 248 -6.01 7.76 1.67
CA ALA A 248 -6.37 8.66 0.58
C ALA A 248 -6.96 7.85 -0.60
N ASP A 249 -7.74 8.50 -1.47
CA ASP A 249 -8.31 7.85 -2.65
C ASP A 249 -7.24 7.61 -3.73
N ASN A 250 -6.46 6.55 -3.54
CA ASN A 250 -5.50 6.04 -4.51
C ASN A 250 -6.28 5.11 -5.48
N PRO A 251 -6.39 5.44 -6.79
CA PRO A 251 -7.05 4.56 -7.75
C PRO A 251 -6.38 3.18 -7.79
N VAL A 252 -7.17 2.10 -7.77
CA VAL A 252 -6.62 0.74 -7.61
C VAL A 252 -5.73 0.37 -8.78
N TRP A 253 -6.07 0.78 -10.02
CA TRP A 253 -5.23 0.53 -11.19
C TRP A 253 -3.83 1.14 -11.07
N LEU A 254 -3.71 2.28 -10.38
CA LEU A 254 -2.44 2.96 -10.21
C LEU A 254 -1.62 2.26 -9.11
N SER A 255 -2.21 2.02 -7.94
CA SER A 255 -1.54 1.39 -6.80
C SER A 255 -1.10 -0.04 -7.13
N GLU A 256 -2.03 -0.87 -7.60
CA GLU A 256 -1.74 -2.27 -7.96
C GLU A 256 -0.85 -2.34 -9.19
N GLY A 257 -1.09 -1.51 -10.21
CA GLY A 257 -0.26 -1.51 -11.40
C GLY A 257 1.18 -1.07 -11.13
N MET A 258 1.41 -0.19 -10.16
CA MET A 258 2.74 0.16 -9.67
C MET A 258 3.38 -1.03 -8.95
N ALA A 259 2.68 -1.68 -8.02
CA ALA A 259 3.20 -2.87 -7.35
C ALA A 259 3.57 -3.96 -8.37
N VAL A 260 2.71 -4.21 -9.36
CA VAL A 260 2.97 -5.17 -10.45
C VAL A 260 4.12 -4.73 -11.37
N TYR A 261 4.38 -3.43 -11.50
CA TYR A 261 5.56 -2.93 -12.23
C TYR A 261 6.87 -3.26 -11.50
N PHE A 262 6.89 -3.21 -10.16
CA PHE A 262 8.06 -3.55 -9.35
C PHE A 262 8.19 -5.05 -9.07
N GLU A 263 7.09 -5.82 -9.11
CA GLU A 263 7.04 -7.24 -8.73
C GLU A 263 7.83 -8.20 -9.63
N THR A 264 8.48 -7.73 -10.70
CA THR A 264 9.30 -8.60 -11.58
C THR A 264 10.63 -8.95 -10.90
N PRO A 265 10.80 -10.17 -10.36
CA PRO A 265 12.06 -10.53 -9.73
C PRO A 265 13.15 -10.75 -10.79
N ASN A 266 14.42 -10.67 -10.37
CA ASN A 266 15.53 -11.18 -11.17
C ASN A 266 16.26 -12.29 -10.41
N LEU A 267 15.67 -13.48 -10.43
CA LEU A 267 16.18 -14.67 -9.77
C LEU A 267 17.48 -15.22 -10.40
N SER A 268 17.76 -14.90 -11.67
CA SER A 268 19.00 -15.31 -12.34
C SER A 268 20.20 -14.43 -12.00
N SER A 269 20.00 -13.31 -11.32
CA SER A 269 21.10 -12.46 -10.82
C SER A 269 21.31 -12.66 -9.32
N ARG A 270 22.56 -12.55 -8.88
CA ARG A 270 22.95 -12.52 -7.46
C ARG A 270 22.30 -11.35 -6.68
N ARG A 271 21.67 -10.41 -7.40
CA ARG A 271 20.95 -9.26 -6.83
C ARG A 271 19.48 -9.55 -6.50
N LEU A 272 18.90 -10.68 -6.90
CA LEU A 272 17.48 -11.12 -6.72
C LEU A 272 16.41 -10.17 -7.28
N TRP A 273 16.71 -8.88 -7.34
CA TRP A 273 15.99 -7.81 -8.01
C TRP A 273 17.03 -6.99 -8.78
N SER A 274 16.81 -6.74 -10.07
CA SER A 274 17.81 -6.09 -10.95
C SER A 274 17.37 -4.75 -11.51
N GLY A 275 16.48 -4.04 -10.80
CA GLY A 275 15.96 -2.77 -11.26
C GLY A 275 14.63 -2.87 -11.97
N THR A 276 14.09 -1.70 -12.21
CA THR A 276 12.84 -1.37 -12.90
C THR A 276 13.16 -1.00 -14.33
N ASP A 277 12.59 -1.76 -15.28
CA ASP A 277 12.59 -1.51 -16.75
C ASP A 277 12.34 -2.82 -17.53
N LYS A 278 12.36 -3.97 -16.85
CA LYS A 278 11.99 -5.26 -17.45
C LYS A 278 10.48 -5.34 -17.70
N VAL A 279 10.13 -5.95 -18.83
CA VAL A 279 8.75 -6.26 -19.17
C VAL A 279 8.28 -7.42 -18.29
N ASN A 280 7.14 -7.26 -17.62
CA ASN A 280 6.46 -8.38 -16.98
C ASN A 280 5.73 -9.18 -18.07
N TYR A 281 6.43 -10.14 -18.69
CA TYR A 281 5.90 -10.87 -19.86
C TYR A 281 4.58 -11.61 -19.55
N SER A 282 4.41 -12.14 -18.34
CA SER A 282 3.15 -12.78 -17.93
C SER A 282 1.97 -11.81 -17.99
N ARG A 283 2.14 -10.59 -17.46
CA ARG A 283 1.12 -9.52 -17.52
C ARG A 283 0.95 -8.98 -18.93
N TRP A 284 2.04 -8.81 -19.67
CA TRP A 284 2.04 -8.36 -21.06
C TRP A 284 1.27 -9.30 -21.98
N ASP A 285 1.56 -10.60 -21.94
CA ASP A 285 0.89 -11.60 -22.78
C ASP A 285 -0.59 -11.70 -22.46
N ARG A 286 -0.96 -11.61 -21.18
CA ARG A 286 -2.36 -11.55 -20.76
C ARG A 286 -3.05 -10.28 -21.24
N PHE A 287 -2.44 -9.11 -21.10
CA PHE A 287 -2.97 -7.86 -21.61
C PHE A 287 -3.18 -7.93 -23.14
N ARG A 288 -2.20 -8.42 -23.91
CA ARG A 288 -2.33 -8.61 -25.36
C ARG A 288 -3.48 -9.54 -25.72
N LYS A 289 -3.64 -10.64 -24.98
CA LYS A 289 -4.75 -11.57 -25.15
C LYS A 289 -6.09 -10.87 -24.89
N ASN A 290 -6.18 -10.02 -23.87
CA ASN A 290 -7.40 -9.28 -23.54
C ASN A 290 -7.76 -8.26 -24.63
N VAL A 291 -6.78 -7.53 -25.16
CA VAL A 291 -6.97 -6.61 -26.30
C VAL A 291 -7.46 -7.37 -27.53
N ARG A 292 -6.82 -8.49 -27.90
CA ARG A 292 -7.22 -9.30 -29.07
C ARG A 292 -8.65 -9.84 -28.97
N ASN A 293 -9.10 -10.11 -27.74
CA ASN A 293 -10.41 -10.68 -27.47
C ASN A 293 -11.47 -9.63 -27.12
N ASP A 294 -11.18 -8.34 -27.32
CA ASP A 294 -12.06 -7.21 -26.97
C ASP A 294 -12.53 -7.22 -25.50
N LYS A 295 -11.63 -7.62 -24.60
CA LYS A 295 -11.88 -7.69 -23.16
C LYS A 295 -11.23 -6.57 -22.38
N ALA A 296 -10.30 -5.82 -22.97
CA ALA A 296 -9.58 -4.74 -22.27
C ALA A 296 -10.51 -3.56 -21.96
N ALA A 297 -10.44 -3.02 -20.75
CA ALA A 297 -11.17 -1.79 -20.43
C ALA A 297 -10.56 -0.59 -21.16
N ASN A 298 -11.39 0.38 -21.55
CA ASN A 298 -10.89 1.69 -21.95
C ASN A 298 -10.33 2.46 -20.74
N LEU A 299 -9.46 3.43 -21.01
CA LEU A 299 -8.76 4.22 -20.00
C LEU A 299 -9.72 4.95 -19.06
N LYS A 300 -10.82 5.49 -19.59
CA LYS A 300 -11.81 6.22 -18.78
C LYS A 300 -12.41 5.31 -17.70
N THR A 301 -12.83 4.10 -18.08
CA THR A 301 -13.36 3.11 -17.14
C THR A 301 -12.29 2.69 -16.13
N LEU A 302 -11.05 2.46 -16.58
CA LEU A 302 -9.95 2.07 -15.70
C LEU A 302 -9.65 3.14 -14.62
N ILE A 303 -9.70 4.43 -14.97
CA ILE A 303 -9.50 5.54 -14.02
C ILE A 303 -10.69 5.68 -13.07
N ALA A 304 -11.91 5.55 -13.59
CA ALA A 304 -13.14 5.87 -12.90
C ALA A 304 -13.63 4.75 -11.95
N ASP A 305 -13.36 3.48 -12.28
CA ASP A 305 -13.99 2.34 -11.62
C ASP A 305 -12.98 1.24 -11.23
N ASP A 306 -12.91 0.97 -9.93
CA ASP A 306 -12.04 -0.06 -9.37
C ASP A 306 -12.66 -1.48 -9.44
N SER A 307 -13.94 -1.61 -9.83
CA SER A 307 -14.70 -2.87 -9.76
C SER A 307 -14.00 -4.03 -10.46
N ARG A 308 -13.42 -3.77 -11.64
CA ARG A 308 -12.68 -4.75 -12.45
C ARG A 308 -11.46 -5.31 -11.72
N LEU A 309 -10.79 -4.50 -10.93
CA LEU A 309 -9.61 -4.90 -10.15
C LEU A 309 -9.99 -5.56 -8.83
N ARG A 310 -11.13 -5.19 -8.24
CA ARG A 310 -11.60 -5.73 -6.95
C ARG A 310 -12.34 -7.06 -7.08
N HIS A 311 -13.00 -7.32 -8.21
CA HIS A 311 -13.79 -8.55 -8.36
C HIS A 311 -12.87 -9.76 -8.66
N PRO A 312 -12.94 -10.87 -7.88
CA PRO A 312 -12.04 -12.03 -8.04
C PRO A 312 -11.95 -12.62 -9.45
N ARG A 313 -13.08 -12.69 -10.18
CA ARG A 313 -13.15 -13.20 -11.56
C ARG A 313 -12.44 -12.34 -12.60
N THR A 314 -12.31 -11.03 -12.38
CA THR A 314 -11.75 -10.08 -13.35
C THR A 314 -10.41 -9.49 -12.90
N ALA A 315 -10.05 -9.62 -11.62
CA ALA A 315 -8.86 -9.02 -11.03
C ALA A 315 -7.57 -9.36 -11.78
N VAL A 316 -7.39 -10.62 -12.19
CA VAL A 316 -6.18 -11.06 -12.92
C VAL A 316 -6.01 -10.31 -14.25
N ASP A 317 -7.11 -10.05 -14.95
CA ASP A 317 -7.13 -9.30 -16.21
C ASP A 317 -7.00 -7.80 -15.96
N GLY A 318 -7.64 -7.28 -14.92
CA GLY A 318 -7.48 -5.90 -14.46
C GLY A 318 -6.05 -5.56 -14.05
N TYR A 319 -5.33 -6.48 -13.41
CA TYR A 319 -3.93 -6.28 -13.00
C TYR A 319 -2.98 -6.26 -14.21
N ALA A 320 -3.27 -7.06 -15.25
CA ALA A 320 -2.52 -7.02 -16.49
C ALA A 320 -2.68 -5.66 -17.21
N GLU A 321 -3.89 -5.11 -17.21
CA GLU A 321 -4.18 -3.78 -17.76
C GLU A 321 -3.54 -2.66 -16.93
N ALA A 322 -3.67 -2.72 -15.60
CA ALA A 322 -3.03 -1.79 -14.68
C ALA A 322 -1.52 -1.76 -14.86
N TRP A 323 -0.87 -2.91 -14.95
CA TRP A 323 0.57 -3.00 -15.25
C TRP A 323 0.90 -2.35 -16.58
N ALA A 324 0.15 -2.63 -17.65
CA ALA A 324 0.42 -2.09 -18.98
C ALA A 324 0.37 -0.57 -18.98
N TRP A 325 -0.66 0.02 -18.37
CA TRP A 325 -0.80 1.46 -18.23
C TRP A 325 0.28 2.09 -17.37
N ASN A 326 0.61 1.50 -16.22
CA ASN A 326 1.69 1.99 -15.37
C ASN A 326 3.04 1.93 -16.09
N TYR A 327 3.36 0.80 -16.74
CA TYR A 327 4.57 0.66 -17.56
C TYR A 327 4.65 1.76 -18.62
N PHE A 328 3.56 2.02 -19.33
CA PHE A 328 3.50 3.06 -20.36
C PHE A 328 3.76 4.45 -19.78
N LEU A 329 3.00 4.85 -18.75
CA LEU A 329 3.10 6.20 -18.21
C LEU A 329 4.46 6.43 -17.53
N ILE A 330 5.00 5.44 -16.82
CA ILE A 330 6.34 5.53 -16.20
C ILE A 330 7.45 5.66 -17.25
N LYS A 331 7.30 4.99 -18.40
CA LYS A 331 8.31 4.97 -19.45
C LYS A 331 8.28 6.20 -20.34
N TRP A 332 7.09 6.65 -20.75
CA TRP A 332 6.93 7.70 -21.76
C TRP A 332 6.37 9.02 -21.22
N HIS A 333 5.72 9.02 -20.05
CA HIS A 333 5.17 10.22 -19.39
C HIS A 333 5.62 10.34 -17.92
N PRO A 334 6.91 10.16 -17.59
CA PRO A 334 7.36 10.04 -16.21
C PRO A 334 7.12 11.31 -15.38
N LYS A 335 7.18 12.51 -15.99
CA LYS A 335 7.01 13.79 -15.28
C LYS A 335 5.54 14.02 -14.92
N GLU A 336 4.64 13.70 -15.84
CA GLU A 336 3.20 13.78 -15.66
C GLU A 336 2.74 12.74 -14.63
N TYR A 337 3.31 11.53 -14.70
CA TYR A 337 3.04 10.46 -13.74
C TYR A 337 3.45 10.82 -12.32
N THR A 338 4.64 11.38 -12.10
CA THR A 338 5.07 11.81 -10.76
C THR A 338 4.24 12.96 -10.21
N LYS A 339 3.87 13.94 -11.05
CA LYS A 339 2.95 15.02 -10.64
C LYS A 339 1.54 14.52 -10.31
N TYR A 340 1.06 13.51 -11.05
CA TYR A 340 -0.22 12.88 -10.75
C TYR A 340 -0.18 12.16 -9.40
N LEU A 341 0.89 11.40 -9.11
CA LEU A 341 1.10 10.81 -7.78
C LEU A 341 1.15 11.85 -6.67
N GLU A 342 1.84 12.98 -6.86
CA GLU A 342 1.84 14.09 -5.90
C GLU A 342 0.43 14.62 -5.62
N THR A 343 -0.40 14.74 -6.66
CA THR A 343 -1.80 15.17 -6.53
C THR A 343 -2.62 14.18 -5.73
N LEU A 344 -2.46 12.88 -5.98
CA LEU A 344 -3.14 11.83 -5.23
C LEU A 344 -2.69 11.75 -3.77
N ALA A 345 -1.38 11.86 -3.52
CA ALA A 345 -0.83 11.85 -2.16
C ALA A 345 -1.28 13.06 -1.33
N ALA A 346 -1.62 14.18 -1.97
CA ALA A 346 -2.15 15.38 -1.31
C ALA A 346 -3.64 15.28 -0.93
N LYS A 347 -4.36 14.24 -1.37
CA LYS A 347 -5.79 14.09 -1.10
C LYS A 347 -6.11 13.95 0.40
N PRO A 348 -7.30 14.40 0.83
CA PRO A 348 -7.77 14.17 2.19
C PRO A 348 -7.93 12.66 2.45
N LEU A 349 -7.73 12.27 3.71
CA LEU A 349 -7.94 10.90 4.15
C LEU A 349 -9.43 10.59 4.26
N LEU A 350 -9.77 9.31 4.14
CA LEU A 350 -11.14 8.77 4.32
C LEU A 350 -12.20 9.42 3.42
N THR A 351 -11.76 10.11 2.37
CA THR A 351 -12.63 10.72 1.38
C THR A 351 -12.50 9.93 0.09
N LYS A 352 -13.61 9.37 -0.39
CA LYS A 352 -13.67 8.68 -1.67
C LYS A 352 -14.06 9.64 -2.77
N ASP A 353 -13.26 9.72 -3.82
CA ASP A 353 -13.61 10.59 -4.94
C ASP A 353 -14.74 10.02 -5.79
N LYS A 354 -15.48 10.95 -6.39
CA LYS A 354 -16.42 10.63 -7.45
C LYS A 354 -15.64 10.28 -8.72
N PRO A 355 -16.18 9.41 -9.60
CA PRO A 355 -15.57 9.11 -10.90
C PRO A 355 -15.15 10.33 -11.71
N ALA A 356 -15.97 11.39 -11.71
CA ALA A 356 -15.67 12.64 -12.40
C ALA A 356 -14.44 13.36 -11.84
N THR A 357 -14.24 13.36 -10.53
CA THR A 357 -13.06 13.94 -9.87
C THR A 357 -11.80 13.19 -10.27
N ARG A 358 -11.80 11.85 -10.20
CA ARG A 358 -10.66 11.02 -10.63
C ARG A 358 -10.26 11.29 -12.09
N LEU A 359 -11.25 11.44 -12.97
CA LEU A 359 -11.01 11.78 -14.37
C LEU A 359 -10.43 13.18 -14.54
N ALA A 360 -10.97 14.17 -13.82
CA ALA A 360 -10.48 15.54 -13.86
C ALA A 360 -9.02 15.63 -13.38
N ASP A 361 -8.69 14.97 -12.26
CA ASP A 361 -7.34 14.90 -11.72
C ASP A 361 -6.37 14.27 -12.73
N PHE A 362 -6.78 13.17 -13.38
CA PHE A 362 -5.94 12.55 -14.40
C PHE A 362 -5.74 13.46 -15.62
N GLN A 363 -6.81 14.07 -16.12
CA GLN A 363 -6.77 14.97 -17.27
C GLN A 363 -5.95 16.24 -17.01
N GLN A 364 -5.85 16.69 -15.75
CA GLN A 364 -4.99 17.80 -15.36
C GLN A 364 -3.52 17.55 -15.72
N HIS A 365 -3.05 16.30 -15.62
CA HIS A 365 -1.64 15.94 -15.86
C HIS A 365 -1.39 15.35 -17.25
N PHE A 366 -2.32 14.57 -17.78
CA PHE A 366 -2.14 13.85 -19.05
C PHE A 366 -2.91 14.46 -20.24
N GLY A 367 -3.66 15.55 -20.00
CA GLY A 367 -4.43 16.25 -21.01
C GLY A 367 -5.88 15.77 -21.12
N LYS A 368 -6.74 16.62 -21.71
CA LYS A 368 -8.19 16.37 -21.82
C LYS A 368 -8.54 15.29 -22.86
N ASP A 369 -7.72 15.15 -23.90
CA ASP A 369 -7.93 14.18 -24.98
C ASP A 369 -7.37 12.81 -24.59
N LEU A 370 -8.17 12.05 -23.83
CA LEU A 370 -7.83 10.71 -23.38
C LEU A 370 -7.69 9.73 -24.56
N LYS A 371 -8.43 9.95 -25.65
CA LYS A 371 -8.38 9.07 -26.83
C LYS A 371 -7.03 9.15 -27.51
N LYS A 372 -6.47 10.36 -27.65
CA LYS A 372 -5.11 10.56 -28.15
C LYS A 372 -4.05 9.85 -27.29
N LEU A 373 -4.22 9.86 -25.96
CA LEU A 373 -3.32 9.14 -25.05
C LEU A 373 -3.46 7.62 -25.20
N GLU A 374 -4.69 7.11 -25.33
CA GLU A 374 -4.96 5.70 -25.62
C GLU A 374 -4.33 5.24 -26.94
N ASP A 375 -4.49 6.03 -28.01
CA ASP A 375 -3.91 5.71 -29.31
C ASP A 375 -2.36 5.71 -29.25
N GLU A 376 -1.76 6.64 -28.50
CA GLU A 376 -0.32 6.59 -28.22
C GLU A 376 0.05 5.34 -27.42
N PHE A 377 -0.70 5.01 -26.37
CA PHE A 377 -0.49 3.83 -25.54
C PHE A 377 -0.44 2.55 -26.40
N TYR A 378 -1.46 2.29 -27.21
CA TYR A 378 -1.48 1.10 -28.08
C TYR A 378 -0.35 1.11 -29.12
N ARG A 379 -0.04 2.27 -29.71
CA ARG A 379 1.07 2.43 -30.67
C ARG A 379 2.44 2.17 -30.05
N ARG A 380 2.66 2.58 -28.79
CA ARG A 380 3.94 2.39 -28.07
C ARG A 380 4.06 0.97 -27.55
N MET A 381 3.00 0.46 -26.92
CA MET A 381 2.98 -0.86 -26.31
C MET A 381 3.10 -1.98 -27.35
N SER A 382 2.51 -1.81 -28.55
CA SER A 382 2.66 -2.80 -29.64
C SER A 382 4.12 -3.01 -30.12
N LYS A 383 5.04 -2.10 -29.79
CA LYS A 383 6.47 -2.19 -30.11
C LYS A 383 7.30 -2.90 -29.05
N LEU A 384 6.72 -3.25 -27.90
CA LEU A 384 7.41 -4.04 -26.89
C LEU A 384 7.69 -5.44 -27.42
N ARG A 385 8.96 -5.84 -27.35
CA ARG A 385 9.44 -7.16 -27.78
C ARG A 385 9.62 -8.09 -26.59
#